data_AF-A0A2V9XX71-F1
#
_entry.id   AF-A0A2V9XX71-F1
#
_cell.length_a   1.000
_cell.length_b   1.000
_cell.length_c   1.000
_cell.angle_alpha   90.00
_cell.angle_beta   90.00
_cell.angle_gamma   90.00
#
_symmetry.space_group_name_H-M   'P 1'
#
loop_
_entity.id
_entity.type
_entity.pdbx_description
1 polymer ?
#
loop_
_entity_poly.entity_id
_entity_poly.type
_entity_poly.pdbx_seq_one_letter_code
_entity_poly.pdbx_strand_id
1 'polypeptide(L)'
;TGSSSLPAGLLTLQTSSDTFQFDFVLTASTHGLVTQFENLGSASGTLDAQSAVTQADINGRSYAFNFTGSSGFDTVFCNLSIGSSVVIPYATVGAFILDSTGVITGGLEDFNKNCNSSGATNLPVTGGDITLGTNTGFGTAKITSGTGASAVTYGFDVFPIDATHLKFIQTDALPVLVGDAFTQTSSIPAGNNVFTVAGFDNASNVMGPFTAAGILDTDGSGIIVSDSVQDVNDFGVASTVNFSGSYTALTGGRAELTLTGFINGDDGLGCSACVFAVYPSSGGLQMLEIDDAGSTNGIAYPQTATTLASGEGYGMSLSGLFVTASSSSSEDDIAEFTNNNGNFNGIIDFNDQGSTSFKNTFSSTYAADATVSGRGTVTPSQNGYDLTTYVVDSSTAVVVSTEANANDSYIALGALVKQNASAHSNLVASHLTTLRVNASPRAKSARKGTAHTRPTNAPRTRSK
;
A
#
# COMPACT_ATOMS: atom_id res chain seq x y z
N THR A 1 -6.38 -31.28 -26.34
CA THR A 1 -6.33 -29.82 -26.49
C THR A 1 -6.94 -29.21 -25.24
N GLY A 2 -6.14 -29.12 -24.17
CA GLY A 2 -6.60 -28.58 -22.90
C GLY A 2 -6.74 -27.07 -23.02
N SER A 3 -7.96 -26.58 -22.87
CA SER A 3 -8.26 -25.17 -22.65
C SER A 3 -7.73 -24.80 -21.26
N SER A 4 -6.49 -24.32 -21.17
CA SER A 4 -6.06 -23.56 -20.01
C SER A 4 -6.92 -22.29 -19.97
N SER A 5 -7.84 -22.20 -19.01
CA SER A 5 -8.50 -20.95 -18.66
C SER A 5 -7.41 -19.90 -18.42
N LEU A 6 -7.54 -18.73 -19.05
CA LEU A 6 -6.69 -17.58 -18.73
C LEU A 6 -6.85 -17.30 -17.22
N PRO A 7 -5.76 -17.15 -16.45
CA PRO A 7 -5.83 -16.82 -15.03
C PRO A 7 -6.24 -15.35 -14.79
N ALA A 8 -6.41 -14.56 -15.85
CA ALA A 8 -7.08 -13.25 -15.83
C ALA A 8 -8.59 -13.32 -16.13
N GLY A 9 -9.40 -12.48 -15.48
CA GLY A 9 -10.82 -12.35 -15.80
C GLY A 9 -11.63 -11.42 -14.91
N LEU A 10 -12.93 -11.30 -15.22
CA LEU A 10 -13.86 -10.46 -14.47
C LEU A 10 -14.61 -11.26 -13.39
N LEU A 11 -14.65 -10.70 -12.18
CA LEU A 11 -15.45 -11.13 -11.05
C LEU A 11 -16.57 -10.11 -10.79
N THR A 12 -17.78 -10.59 -10.52
CA THR A 12 -18.89 -9.76 -10.04
C THR A 12 -19.24 -10.15 -8.61
N LEU A 13 -19.09 -9.22 -7.68
CA LEU A 13 -19.48 -9.39 -6.28
C LEU A 13 -20.83 -8.71 -6.04
N GLN A 14 -21.85 -9.49 -5.68
CA GLN A 14 -23.15 -8.97 -5.29
C GLN A 14 -23.29 -8.97 -3.77
N THR A 15 -23.50 -7.79 -3.21
CA THR A 15 -23.77 -7.58 -1.79
C THR A 15 -25.18 -7.04 -1.60
N SER A 16 -25.66 -6.98 -0.36
CA SER A 16 -26.93 -6.33 -0.04
C SER A 16 -26.91 -4.82 -0.31
N SER A 17 -25.73 -4.22 -0.35
CA SER A 17 -25.54 -2.78 -0.54
C SER A 17 -25.37 -2.43 -2.00
N ASP A 18 -24.69 -3.29 -2.77
CA ASP A 18 -24.34 -3.02 -4.16
C ASP A 18 -23.81 -4.23 -4.95
N THR A 19 -23.67 -4.04 -6.27
CA THR A 19 -22.88 -4.89 -7.16
C THR A 19 -21.56 -4.20 -7.49
N PHE A 20 -20.46 -4.92 -7.30
CA PHE A 20 -19.11 -4.49 -7.65
C PHE A 20 -18.55 -5.39 -8.75
N GLN A 21 -17.83 -4.81 -9.70
CA GLN A 21 -17.03 -5.58 -10.67
C GLN A 21 -15.55 -5.41 -10.39
N PHE A 22 -14.81 -6.50 -10.54
CA PHE A 22 -13.37 -6.56 -10.38
C PHE A 22 -12.75 -7.30 -11.55
N ASP A 23 -11.61 -6.83 -12.03
CA ASP A 23 -10.69 -7.60 -12.84
C ASP A 23 -9.61 -8.20 -11.94
N PHE A 24 -9.11 -9.38 -12.29
CA PHE A 24 -8.13 -10.07 -11.48
C PHE A 24 -7.14 -10.83 -12.34
N VAL A 25 -5.95 -11.06 -11.78
CA VAL A 25 -4.94 -12.00 -12.31
C VAL A 25 -4.51 -12.90 -11.17
N LEU A 26 -4.73 -14.21 -11.32
CA LEU A 26 -4.23 -15.18 -10.35
C LEU A 26 -2.75 -15.42 -10.57
N THR A 27 -1.99 -15.31 -9.48
CA THR A 27 -0.53 -15.52 -9.46
C THR A 27 -0.20 -16.84 -8.78
N ALA A 28 -1.05 -17.31 -7.87
CA ALA A 28 -1.02 -18.66 -7.30
C ALA A 28 -2.44 -19.17 -7.00
N SER A 29 -2.56 -20.41 -6.49
CA SER A 29 -3.86 -20.94 -6.04
C SER A 29 -4.43 -20.25 -4.80
N THR A 30 -3.60 -19.50 -4.08
CA THR A 30 -3.93 -18.83 -2.82
C THR A 30 -3.72 -17.33 -2.88
N HIS A 31 -3.29 -16.79 -4.03
CA HIS A 31 -2.91 -15.40 -4.17
C HIS A 31 -3.25 -14.88 -5.58
N GLY A 32 -3.70 -13.64 -5.67
CA GLY A 32 -3.97 -12.94 -6.91
C GLY A 32 -3.95 -11.44 -6.74
N LEU A 33 -3.84 -10.74 -7.85
CA LEU A 33 -3.97 -9.29 -7.94
C LEU A 33 -5.40 -8.96 -8.37
N VAL A 34 -5.96 -7.87 -7.87
CA VAL A 34 -7.33 -7.45 -8.21
C VAL A 34 -7.41 -5.95 -8.37
N THR A 35 -8.19 -5.52 -9.36
CA THR A 35 -8.52 -4.11 -9.62
C THR A 35 -10.03 -3.98 -9.74
N GLN A 36 -10.63 -3.04 -9.02
CA GLN A 36 -12.02 -2.64 -9.23
C GLN A 36 -12.18 -2.21 -10.69
N PHE A 37 -13.22 -2.69 -11.36
CA PHE A 37 -13.36 -2.57 -12.81
C PHE A 37 -14.79 -2.18 -13.18
N GLU A 38 -15.19 -0.98 -12.75
CA GLU A 38 -16.54 -0.44 -12.96
C GLU A 38 -16.52 1.08 -13.09
N ASN A 39 -17.63 1.69 -13.50
CA ASN A 39 -17.71 3.11 -13.87
C ASN A 39 -17.81 4.11 -12.71
N LEU A 40 -17.34 3.72 -11.53
CA LEU A 40 -17.53 4.45 -10.27
C LEU A 40 -16.22 4.88 -9.60
N GLY A 41 -15.08 4.51 -10.16
CA GLY A 41 -13.77 4.78 -9.62
C GLY A 41 -12.83 3.62 -9.90
N SER A 42 -11.66 3.69 -9.31
CA SER A 42 -10.61 2.69 -9.46
C SER A 42 -10.03 2.36 -8.08
N ALA A 43 -9.64 1.12 -7.89
CA ALA A 43 -8.94 0.65 -6.69
C ALA A 43 -8.24 -0.66 -7.04
N SER A 44 -7.04 -0.89 -6.53
CA SER A 44 -6.37 -2.19 -6.60
C SER A 44 -6.08 -2.77 -5.22
N GLY A 45 -5.91 -4.09 -5.16
CA GLY A 45 -5.57 -4.84 -3.98
C GLY A 45 -5.12 -6.25 -4.33
N THR A 46 -5.22 -7.16 -3.36
CA THR A 46 -4.93 -8.58 -3.56
C THR A 46 -6.11 -9.47 -3.17
N LEU A 47 -6.16 -10.63 -3.80
CA LEU A 47 -7.00 -11.76 -3.39
C LEU A 47 -6.13 -12.74 -2.64
N ASP A 48 -6.42 -12.97 -1.37
CA ASP A 48 -5.66 -13.89 -0.52
C ASP A 48 -6.57 -14.97 0.05
N ALA A 49 -6.15 -16.21 -0.11
CA ALA A 49 -6.85 -17.32 0.50
C ALA A 49 -6.62 -17.32 2.01
N GLN A 50 -7.70 -17.14 2.75
CA GLN A 50 -7.69 -17.22 4.20
C GLN A 50 -7.45 -18.66 4.67
N SER A 51 -6.44 -18.85 5.53
CA SER A 51 -6.24 -20.12 6.22
C SER A 51 -7.10 -20.22 7.48
N ALA A 52 -7.27 -21.43 8.01
CA ALA A 52 -8.01 -21.67 9.25
C ALA A 52 -7.16 -21.27 10.47
N VAL A 53 -6.96 -19.97 10.68
CA VAL A 53 -6.26 -19.40 11.84
C VAL A 53 -7.21 -19.37 13.04
N THR A 54 -6.72 -19.84 14.18
CA THR A 54 -7.43 -19.83 15.47
C THR A 54 -6.88 -18.73 16.37
N GLN A 55 -7.65 -18.32 17.39
CA GLN A 55 -7.16 -17.36 18.40
C GLN A 55 -5.84 -17.82 19.05
N ALA A 56 -5.70 -19.12 19.32
CA ALA A 56 -4.50 -19.67 19.93
C ALA A 56 -3.26 -19.51 19.02
N ASP A 57 -3.43 -19.43 17.70
CA ASP A 57 -2.33 -19.27 16.76
C ASP A 57 -1.70 -17.88 16.83
N ILE A 58 -2.47 -16.85 17.22
CA ILE A 58 -2.00 -15.45 17.29
C ILE A 58 -1.64 -15.00 18.71
N ASN A 59 -2.18 -15.66 19.74
CA ASN A 59 -1.92 -15.31 21.15
C ASN A 59 -0.42 -15.37 21.50
N GLY A 60 0.05 -14.39 22.26
CA GLY A 60 1.45 -14.28 22.68
C GLY A 60 2.41 -13.77 21.61
N ARG A 61 1.93 -13.42 20.41
CA ARG A 61 2.75 -12.88 19.32
C ARG A 61 2.81 -11.36 19.35
N SER A 62 3.84 -10.83 18.70
CA SER A 62 3.96 -9.41 18.41
C SER A 62 3.84 -9.19 16.90
N TYR A 63 3.13 -8.13 16.52
CA TYR A 63 2.95 -7.75 15.11
C TYR A 63 3.41 -6.32 14.89
N ALA A 64 4.00 -6.07 13.73
CA ALA A 64 4.24 -4.74 13.19
C ALA A 64 3.25 -4.49 12.05
N PHE A 65 2.71 -3.29 11.96
CA PHE A 65 1.67 -2.92 11.02
C PHE A 65 1.99 -1.65 10.26
N ASN A 66 1.34 -1.51 9.11
CA ASN A 66 1.33 -0.30 8.30
C ASN A 66 -0.08 -0.10 7.76
N PHE A 67 -0.74 0.95 8.23
CA PHE A 67 -2.09 1.29 7.81
C PHE A 67 -2.12 2.66 7.15
N THR A 68 -2.92 2.77 6.12
CA THR A 68 -3.07 3.99 5.33
C THR A 68 -4.52 4.24 4.98
N GLY A 69 -4.83 5.49 4.70
CA GLY A 69 -6.13 5.91 4.23
C GLY A 69 -6.36 7.38 4.52
N SER A 70 -7.53 7.72 5.06
CA SER A 70 -7.94 9.11 5.22
C SER A 70 -8.42 9.45 6.63
N SER A 71 -8.14 10.66 7.07
CA SER A 71 -8.66 11.21 8.33
C SER A 71 -9.97 11.98 8.17
N GLY A 72 -10.47 12.11 6.94
CA GLY A 72 -11.67 12.86 6.60
C GLY A 72 -11.41 13.89 5.51
N PHE A 73 -12.18 14.98 5.54
CA PHE A 73 -12.08 16.08 4.59
C PHE A 73 -11.71 17.38 5.31
N ASP A 74 -10.85 18.19 4.70
CA ASP A 74 -10.49 19.54 5.18
C ASP A 74 -10.24 20.48 3.98
N THR A 75 -10.16 21.77 4.25
CA THR A 75 -9.74 22.82 3.31
C THR A 75 -8.25 23.15 3.39
N VAL A 76 -7.55 22.53 4.34
CA VAL A 76 -6.10 22.63 4.51
C VAL A 76 -5.46 21.28 4.23
N PHE A 77 -4.63 21.21 3.21
CA PHE A 77 -3.88 20.03 2.82
C PHE A 77 -2.39 20.32 2.95
N CYS A 78 -1.66 19.52 3.71
CA CYS A 78 -0.23 19.70 3.99
C CYS A 78 0.12 21.17 4.31
N ASN A 79 -0.58 21.73 5.31
CA ASN A 79 -0.46 23.13 5.77
C ASN A 79 -0.81 24.23 4.73
N LEU A 80 -1.32 23.87 3.55
CA LEU A 80 -1.74 24.81 2.51
C LEU A 80 -3.26 24.93 2.43
N SER A 81 -3.76 26.16 2.39
CA SER A 81 -5.19 26.43 2.18
C SER A 81 -5.51 26.36 0.70
N ILE A 82 -6.30 25.36 0.31
CA ILE A 82 -6.61 25.04 -1.10
C ILE A 82 -8.01 25.53 -1.52
N GLY A 83 -8.73 26.22 -0.63
CA GLY A 83 -10.01 26.88 -0.91
C GLY A 83 -11.20 25.95 -1.24
N SER A 84 -10.96 24.64 -1.31
CA SER A 84 -11.94 23.58 -1.56
C SER A 84 -11.70 22.42 -0.60
N SER A 85 -12.74 21.61 -0.35
CA SER A 85 -12.61 20.46 0.53
C SER A 85 -11.93 19.32 -0.20
N VAL A 86 -10.82 18.83 0.33
CA VAL A 86 -10.13 17.61 -0.14
C VAL A 86 -10.09 16.57 0.94
N VAL A 87 -9.79 15.34 0.56
CA VAL A 87 -9.58 14.26 1.50
C VAL A 87 -8.17 14.37 2.08
N ILE A 88 -8.04 14.12 3.37
CA ILE A 88 -6.79 14.31 4.11
C ILE A 88 -6.07 12.98 4.32
N PRO A 89 -4.84 12.82 3.79
CA PRO A 89 -4.09 11.59 3.91
C PRO A 89 -3.77 11.32 5.37
N TYR A 90 -3.82 10.04 5.71
CA TYR A 90 -3.48 9.56 7.03
C TYR A 90 -2.78 8.21 6.90
N ALA A 91 -1.56 8.14 7.42
CA ALA A 91 -0.82 6.91 7.56
C ALA A 91 -0.38 6.70 9.02
N THR A 92 -0.29 5.45 9.41
CA THR A 92 0.25 5.01 10.71
C THR A 92 1.07 3.74 10.52
N VAL A 93 2.20 3.66 11.21
CA VAL A 93 2.97 2.43 11.35
C VAL A 93 3.23 2.18 12.81
N GLY A 94 3.32 0.93 13.19
CA GLY A 94 3.52 0.61 14.58
C GLY A 94 3.75 -0.85 14.82
N ALA A 95 3.72 -1.19 16.10
CA ALA A 95 3.72 -2.55 16.56
C ALA A 95 2.91 -2.70 17.84
N PHE A 96 2.37 -3.90 18.03
CA PHE A 96 1.67 -4.28 19.26
C PHE A 96 2.06 -5.70 19.69
N ILE A 97 1.92 -5.96 20.99
CA ILE A 97 2.23 -7.25 21.62
C ILE A 97 0.93 -7.83 22.19
N LEU A 98 0.55 -9.03 21.74
CA LEU A 98 -0.57 -9.77 22.29
C LEU A 98 -0.11 -10.62 23.47
N ASP A 99 -0.93 -10.69 24.52
CA ASP A 99 -0.76 -11.68 25.57
C ASP A 99 -1.32 -13.05 25.18
N SER A 100 -1.29 -14.00 26.11
CA SER A 100 -1.79 -15.36 25.91
C SER A 100 -3.30 -15.47 25.65
N THR A 101 -4.04 -14.36 25.71
CA THR A 101 -5.48 -14.28 25.51
C THR A 101 -5.91 -13.42 24.32
N GLY A 102 -4.96 -12.72 23.67
CA GLY A 102 -5.23 -11.82 22.55
C GLY A 102 -5.44 -10.36 22.97
N VAL A 103 -5.14 -10.01 24.23
CA VAL A 103 -5.15 -8.62 24.70
C VAL A 103 -3.85 -7.94 24.34
N ILE A 104 -3.91 -6.70 23.85
CA ILE A 104 -2.73 -5.89 23.58
C ILE A 104 -2.15 -5.36 24.89
N THR A 105 -0.87 -5.65 25.13
CA THR A 105 -0.18 -5.33 26.39
C THR A 105 0.94 -4.30 26.26
N GLY A 106 1.30 -3.93 25.04
CA GLY A 106 2.33 -2.93 24.76
C GLY A 106 2.60 -2.79 23.27
N GLY A 107 3.50 -1.89 22.94
CA GLY A 107 3.82 -1.53 21.56
C GLY A 107 4.14 -0.05 21.40
N LEU A 108 4.48 0.34 20.18
CA LEU A 108 4.72 1.73 19.79
C LEU A 108 4.02 2.01 18.46
N GLU A 109 3.63 3.25 18.23
CA GLU A 109 2.98 3.69 17.00
C GLU A 109 3.43 5.10 16.63
N ASP A 110 3.58 5.33 15.33
CA ASP A 110 3.89 6.62 14.72
C ASP A 110 2.79 6.98 13.73
N PHE A 111 2.40 8.24 13.74
CA PHE A 111 1.38 8.77 12.84
C PHE A 111 1.94 9.87 11.97
N ASN A 112 1.50 9.91 10.71
CA ASN A 112 1.66 11.05 9.83
C ASN A 112 0.28 11.38 9.25
N LYS A 113 -0.25 12.53 9.67
CA LYS A 113 -1.55 13.03 9.27
C LYS A 113 -1.37 14.37 8.58
N ASN A 114 -1.83 14.46 7.33
CA ASN A 114 -1.79 15.71 6.58
C ASN A 114 -0.38 16.32 6.47
N CYS A 115 0.63 15.48 6.16
CA CYS A 115 2.04 15.86 6.16
C CYS A 115 2.55 16.41 7.50
N ASN A 116 2.02 15.92 8.61
CA ASN A 116 2.38 16.34 9.96
C ASN A 116 2.41 15.13 10.91
N SER A 117 3.56 14.95 11.54
CA SER A 117 3.89 13.92 12.51
C SER A 117 4.23 14.51 13.90
N SER A 118 4.20 15.84 14.04
CA SER A 118 4.58 16.56 15.25
C SER A 118 3.76 16.12 16.47
N GLY A 119 4.47 15.62 17.49
CA GLY A 119 3.85 15.10 18.72
C GLY A 119 3.06 13.80 18.53
N ALA A 120 3.19 13.15 17.37
CA ALA A 120 2.48 11.94 17.00
C ALA A 120 3.41 10.76 16.68
N THR A 121 4.68 10.85 17.08
CA THR A 121 5.71 9.81 16.90
C THR A 121 6.02 9.10 18.21
N ASN A 122 6.47 7.85 18.13
CA ASN A 122 6.89 7.03 19.25
C ASN A 122 5.85 6.99 20.40
N LEU A 123 4.56 6.92 20.04
CA LEU A 123 3.46 6.89 20.99
C LEU A 123 3.28 5.46 21.53
N PRO A 124 3.06 5.27 22.84
CA PRO A 124 2.84 3.94 23.38
C PRO A 124 1.47 3.40 22.95
N VAL A 125 1.44 2.14 22.53
CA VAL A 125 0.20 1.37 22.41
C VAL A 125 -0.17 0.89 23.82
N THR A 126 -1.23 1.45 24.38
CA THR A 126 -1.60 1.31 25.80
C THR A 126 -2.71 0.29 26.07
N GLY A 127 -3.34 -0.25 25.03
CA GLY A 127 -4.35 -1.29 25.20
C GLY A 127 -5.03 -1.68 23.89
N GLY A 128 -6.08 -2.48 24.04
CA GLY A 128 -6.83 -3.07 22.93
C GLY A 128 -6.86 -4.58 22.99
N ASP A 129 -7.45 -5.20 21.97
CA ASP A 129 -7.61 -6.65 21.86
C ASP A 129 -7.79 -7.06 20.41
N ILE A 130 -7.46 -8.32 20.09
CA ILE A 130 -7.76 -8.95 18.81
C ILE A 130 -8.48 -10.26 19.09
N THR A 131 -9.70 -10.37 18.56
CA THR A 131 -10.56 -11.55 18.68
C THR A 131 -10.87 -12.09 17.29
N LEU A 132 -10.42 -13.31 16.98
CA LEU A 132 -10.68 -13.97 15.70
C LEU A 132 -12.06 -14.65 15.67
N GLY A 133 -12.69 -14.63 14.49
CA GLY A 133 -13.88 -15.42 14.20
C GLY A 133 -13.59 -16.92 14.09
N THR A 134 -14.64 -17.75 14.12
CA THR A 134 -14.52 -19.20 13.90
C THR A 134 -14.53 -19.56 12.42
N ASN A 135 -13.87 -20.65 12.00
CA ASN A 135 -13.98 -21.27 10.66
C ASN A 135 -13.88 -20.26 9.50
N THR A 136 -12.73 -19.59 9.37
CA THR A 136 -12.46 -18.53 8.37
C THR A 136 -13.39 -17.32 8.44
N GLY A 137 -14.07 -17.11 9.57
CA GLY A 137 -14.75 -15.84 9.83
C GLY A 137 -13.76 -14.69 10.02
N PHE A 138 -14.20 -13.47 9.74
CA PHE A 138 -13.47 -12.27 10.14
C PHE A 138 -13.48 -12.15 11.68
N GLY A 139 -12.42 -11.55 12.21
CA GLY A 139 -12.29 -11.14 13.60
C GLY A 139 -12.55 -9.65 13.78
N THR A 140 -12.40 -9.19 15.02
CA THR A 140 -12.44 -7.77 15.37
C THR A 140 -11.19 -7.41 16.14
N ALA A 141 -10.72 -6.18 15.97
CA ALA A 141 -9.63 -5.63 16.77
C ALA A 141 -9.95 -4.23 17.30
N LYS A 142 -9.33 -3.91 18.42
CA LYS A 142 -9.19 -2.56 18.95
C LYS A 142 -7.74 -2.29 19.23
N ILE A 143 -7.25 -1.12 18.84
CA ILE A 143 -5.89 -0.67 19.13
C ILE A 143 -6.00 0.69 19.80
N THR A 144 -5.48 0.82 21.03
CA THR A 144 -5.46 2.07 21.78
C THR A 144 -4.04 2.62 21.84
N SER A 145 -3.85 3.85 21.37
CA SER A 145 -2.54 4.50 21.22
C SER A 145 -2.51 5.87 21.90
N GLY A 146 -1.36 6.22 22.48
CA GLY A 146 -1.17 7.44 23.26
C GLY A 146 -1.41 7.27 24.76
N THR A 147 -1.24 8.35 25.53
CA THR A 147 -1.30 8.34 27.01
C THR A 147 -2.39 9.23 27.58
N GLY A 148 -3.00 8.80 28.69
CA GLY A 148 -3.91 9.63 29.47
C GLY A 148 -5.15 10.07 28.66
N ALA A 149 -5.49 11.36 28.76
CA ALA A 149 -6.68 11.90 28.09
C ALA A 149 -6.54 12.03 26.56
N SER A 150 -5.33 11.88 26.02
CA SER A 150 -5.07 11.94 24.57
C SER A 150 -5.03 10.57 23.92
N ALA A 151 -5.28 9.49 24.67
CA ALA A 151 -5.30 8.14 24.11
C ALA A 151 -6.52 7.97 23.17
N VAL A 152 -6.26 7.46 21.96
CA VAL A 152 -7.28 7.21 20.94
C VAL A 152 -7.40 5.70 20.72
N THR A 153 -8.62 5.20 20.54
CA THR A 153 -8.87 3.79 20.21
C THR A 153 -9.48 3.68 18.82
N TYR A 154 -8.86 2.88 17.96
CA TYR A 154 -9.34 2.56 16.62
C TYR A 154 -9.94 1.15 16.60
N GLY A 155 -11.10 0.99 15.97
CA GLY A 155 -11.78 -0.30 15.79
C GLY A 155 -11.61 -0.85 14.37
N PHE A 156 -11.35 -2.15 14.24
CA PHE A 156 -11.13 -2.81 12.96
C PHE A 156 -11.88 -4.13 12.83
N ASP A 157 -12.25 -4.47 11.61
CA ASP A 157 -12.45 -5.86 11.18
C ASP A 157 -11.09 -6.45 10.79
N VAL A 158 -10.87 -7.72 11.14
CA VAL A 158 -9.60 -8.43 10.93
C VAL A 158 -9.81 -9.67 10.06
N PHE A 159 -9.04 -9.81 9.00
CA PHE A 159 -9.05 -10.99 8.13
C PHE A 159 -7.70 -11.70 8.28
N PRO A 160 -7.64 -12.80 9.06
CA PRO A 160 -6.38 -13.53 9.24
C PRO A 160 -6.06 -14.31 7.97
N ILE A 161 -4.95 -14.00 7.30
CA ILE A 161 -4.47 -14.77 6.14
C ILE A 161 -3.77 -16.02 6.65
N ASP A 162 -2.83 -15.83 7.57
CA ASP A 162 -2.20 -16.88 8.37
C ASP A 162 -1.81 -16.33 9.75
N ALA A 163 -1.18 -17.17 10.59
CA ALA A 163 -0.79 -16.77 11.95
C ALA A 163 0.29 -15.66 11.99
N THR A 164 0.94 -15.38 10.87
CA THR A 164 1.98 -14.37 10.71
C THR A 164 1.53 -13.14 9.92
N HIS A 165 0.32 -13.14 9.36
CA HIS A 165 -0.20 -12.10 8.48
C HIS A 165 -1.71 -11.88 8.69
N LEU A 166 -2.04 -10.69 9.17
CA LEU A 166 -3.40 -10.24 9.44
C LEU A 166 -3.72 -9.00 8.58
N LYS A 167 -4.92 -8.95 7.99
CA LYS A 167 -5.41 -7.75 7.30
C LYS A 167 -6.41 -7.00 8.15
N PHE A 168 -6.37 -5.67 8.11
CA PHE A 168 -7.20 -4.78 8.89
C PHE A 168 -7.99 -3.84 7.99
N ILE A 169 -9.27 -3.64 8.32
CA ILE A 169 -10.11 -2.60 7.74
C ILE A 169 -10.78 -1.86 8.89
N GLN A 170 -10.60 -0.55 8.96
CA GLN A 170 -11.18 0.25 10.03
C GLN A 170 -12.70 0.31 9.92
N THR A 171 -13.37 0.26 11.08
CA THR A 171 -14.84 0.22 11.20
C THR A 171 -15.44 1.49 11.80
N ASP A 172 -14.60 2.40 12.29
CA ASP A 172 -15.03 3.72 12.77
C ASP A 172 -15.52 4.59 11.60
N ALA A 173 -16.25 5.66 11.91
CA ALA A 173 -16.74 6.59 10.90
C ALA A 173 -15.58 7.36 10.22
N LEU A 174 -14.62 7.82 11.02
CA LEU A 174 -13.35 8.40 10.62
C LEU A 174 -12.34 8.17 11.76
N PRO A 175 -11.04 7.97 11.47
CA PRO A 175 -10.47 7.80 10.13
C PRO A 175 -10.95 6.53 9.41
N VAL A 176 -10.60 6.37 8.13
CA VAL A 176 -10.73 5.11 7.40
C VAL A 176 -9.33 4.65 7.06
N LEU A 177 -8.85 3.63 7.75
CA LEU A 177 -7.53 3.03 7.58
C LEU A 177 -7.67 1.57 7.11
N VAL A 178 -6.77 1.16 6.23
CA VAL A 178 -6.61 -0.22 5.79
C VAL A 178 -5.14 -0.58 5.76
N GLY A 179 -4.84 -1.87 5.92
CA GLY A 179 -3.50 -2.39 5.70
C GLY A 179 -3.28 -3.71 6.41
N ASP A 180 -2.01 -4.03 6.64
CA ASP A 180 -1.59 -5.36 7.06
C ASP A 180 -0.76 -5.27 8.34
N ALA A 181 -0.80 -6.34 9.13
CA ALA A 181 0.09 -6.57 10.25
C ALA A 181 0.80 -7.92 10.08
N PHE A 182 2.12 -7.90 10.29
CA PHE A 182 3.00 -9.04 10.15
C PHE A 182 3.74 -9.33 11.44
N THR A 183 4.07 -10.58 11.74
CA THR A 183 4.84 -10.90 12.94
C THR A 183 6.15 -10.14 13.00
N GLN A 184 6.46 -9.53 14.15
CA GLN A 184 7.68 -8.74 14.31
C GLN A 184 8.94 -9.58 14.19
N THR A 185 9.99 -8.98 13.65
CA THR A 185 11.35 -9.51 13.70
C THR A 185 12.22 -8.66 14.63
N SER A 186 13.31 -9.24 15.14
CA SER A 186 14.16 -8.62 16.16
C SER A 186 15.31 -7.78 15.61
N SER A 187 15.38 -7.56 14.29
CA SER A 187 16.48 -6.86 13.63
C SER A 187 16.08 -6.33 12.26
N ILE A 188 16.72 -5.23 11.84
CA ILE A 188 16.72 -4.80 10.44
C ILE A 188 17.59 -5.77 9.63
N PRO A 189 17.12 -6.31 8.49
CA PRO A 189 17.90 -7.21 7.66
C PRO A 189 19.11 -6.52 7.01
N ALA A 190 20.29 -7.13 7.15
CA ALA A 190 21.52 -6.69 6.48
C ALA A 190 21.49 -6.99 4.97
N GLY A 191 22.19 -6.19 4.19
CA GLY A 191 22.24 -6.22 2.74
C GLY A 191 21.12 -5.41 2.08
N ASN A 192 20.96 -5.63 0.79
CA ASN A 192 19.94 -4.99 -0.04
C ASN A 192 18.53 -5.27 0.48
N ASN A 193 17.79 -4.21 0.80
CA ASN A 193 16.35 -4.25 1.00
C ASN A 193 15.67 -3.47 -0.12
N VAL A 194 14.91 -4.13 -0.97
CA VAL A 194 14.11 -3.48 -2.02
C VAL A 194 12.95 -2.75 -1.38
N PHE A 195 12.85 -1.44 -1.58
CA PHE A 195 11.79 -0.63 -0.99
C PHE A 195 10.87 -0.01 -2.04
N THR A 196 9.67 0.33 -1.58
CA THR A 196 8.74 1.25 -2.24
C THR A 196 8.22 2.25 -1.22
N VAL A 197 8.07 3.51 -1.61
CA VAL A 197 7.41 4.55 -0.81
C VAL A 197 6.47 5.36 -1.70
N ALA A 198 5.31 5.72 -1.16
CA ALA A 198 4.28 6.47 -1.85
C ALA A 198 3.71 7.54 -0.92
N GLY A 199 3.27 8.67 -1.46
CA GLY A 199 2.71 9.71 -0.63
C GLY A 199 2.49 11.03 -1.31
N PHE A 200 2.50 12.07 -0.49
CA PHE A 200 2.47 13.46 -0.92
C PHE A 200 3.64 14.21 -0.31
N ASP A 201 4.14 15.16 -1.06
CA ASP A 201 5.10 16.13 -0.58
C ASP A 201 4.43 17.28 0.20
N ASN A 202 5.25 18.07 0.90
CA ASN A 202 4.84 19.31 1.60
C ASN A 202 5.63 20.53 1.08
N ALA A 203 6.11 20.51 -0.16
CA ALA A 203 6.94 21.58 -0.68
C ALA A 203 6.10 22.84 -1.00
N SER A 204 6.66 24.01 -0.65
CA SER A 204 5.94 25.29 -0.71
C SER A 204 5.55 25.77 -2.12
N ASN A 205 6.06 25.13 -3.19
CA ASN A 205 5.88 25.60 -4.57
C ASN A 205 5.46 24.52 -5.57
N VAL A 206 5.74 23.23 -5.33
CA VAL A 206 5.20 22.10 -6.11
C VAL A 206 4.64 21.11 -5.10
N MET A 207 3.32 20.96 -5.09
CA MET A 207 2.66 19.99 -4.24
C MET A 207 2.09 18.87 -5.11
N GLY A 208 2.48 17.64 -4.85
CA GLY A 208 2.25 16.54 -5.77
C GLY A 208 2.21 15.16 -5.14
N PRO A 209 1.55 14.19 -5.80
CA PRO A 209 1.84 12.79 -5.55
C PRO A 209 3.32 12.48 -5.79
N PHE A 210 3.84 11.66 -4.91
CA PHE A 210 5.20 11.20 -4.90
C PHE A 210 5.23 9.66 -4.88
N THR A 211 6.07 9.07 -5.72
CA THR A 211 6.37 7.64 -5.69
C THR A 211 7.85 7.39 -5.84
N ALA A 212 8.36 6.39 -5.14
CA ALA A 212 9.72 5.92 -5.35
C ALA A 212 9.84 4.41 -5.08
N ALA A 213 10.81 3.80 -5.75
CA ALA A 213 11.28 2.45 -5.46
C ALA A 213 12.80 2.41 -5.52
N GLY A 214 13.43 1.47 -4.82
CA GLY A 214 14.88 1.46 -4.73
C GLY A 214 15.48 0.31 -3.95
N ILE A 215 16.78 0.41 -3.70
CA ILE A 215 17.53 -0.43 -2.76
C ILE A 215 17.93 0.41 -1.55
N LEU A 216 17.51 -0.05 -0.38
CA LEU A 216 17.98 0.37 0.94
C LEU A 216 18.98 -0.70 1.42
N ASP A 217 20.27 -0.48 1.20
CA ASP A 217 21.30 -1.40 1.65
C ASP A 217 21.75 -1.04 3.08
N THR A 218 21.65 -2.02 3.98
CA THR A 218 21.97 -1.83 5.39
C THR A 218 23.09 -2.77 5.83
N ASP A 219 23.94 -2.32 6.74
CA ASP A 219 25.03 -3.14 7.28
C ASP A 219 24.58 -4.14 8.37
N GLY A 220 23.30 -4.11 8.78
CA GLY A 220 22.80 -4.84 9.95
C GLY A 220 23.28 -4.33 11.32
N SER A 221 24.03 -3.23 11.37
CA SER A 221 24.62 -2.63 12.59
C SER A 221 24.44 -1.11 12.76
N GLY A 222 23.52 -0.49 12.02
CA GLY A 222 23.10 0.91 12.20
C GLY A 222 23.50 1.86 11.07
N ILE A 223 24.07 1.35 9.98
CA ILE A 223 24.51 2.15 8.82
C ILE A 223 23.70 1.77 7.58
N ILE A 224 23.35 2.79 6.80
CA ILE A 224 22.80 2.66 5.45
C ILE A 224 23.93 3.04 4.50
N VAL A 225 24.33 2.09 3.67
CA VAL A 225 25.51 2.21 2.82
C VAL A 225 25.20 3.03 1.56
N SER A 226 26.22 3.68 1.00
CA SER A 226 26.10 4.72 -0.04
C SER A 226 25.79 4.23 -1.45
N ASP A 227 25.76 2.91 -1.63
CA ASP A 227 25.25 2.23 -2.84
C ASP A 227 23.74 2.00 -2.78
N SER A 228 23.06 2.43 -1.71
CA SER A 228 21.61 2.60 -1.71
C SER A 228 21.20 3.58 -2.82
N VAL A 229 20.13 3.23 -3.52
CA VAL A 229 19.66 3.92 -4.71
C VAL A 229 18.14 4.03 -4.71
N GLN A 230 17.64 5.12 -5.26
CA GLN A 230 16.23 5.43 -5.35
C GLN A 230 15.91 5.92 -6.77
N ASP A 231 14.94 5.29 -7.42
CA ASP A 231 14.24 5.88 -8.56
C ASP A 231 12.94 6.52 -8.06
N VAL A 232 12.75 7.75 -8.51
CA VAL A 232 11.69 8.65 -8.05
C VAL A 232 10.84 9.04 -9.24
N ASN A 233 9.55 9.16 -9.00
CA ASN A 233 8.64 9.95 -9.82
C ASN A 233 7.90 10.92 -8.90
N ASP A 234 8.35 12.16 -8.98
CA ASP A 234 7.90 13.27 -8.16
C ASP A 234 7.10 14.22 -9.05
N PHE A 235 5.78 14.16 -8.94
CA PHE A 235 4.87 14.95 -9.77
C PHE A 235 5.13 14.86 -11.29
N GLY A 236 5.52 13.67 -11.79
CA GLY A 236 5.85 13.45 -13.20
C GLY A 236 7.31 13.71 -13.56
N VAL A 237 8.14 14.12 -12.60
CA VAL A 237 9.58 14.29 -12.78
C VAL A 237 10.30 13.03 -12.32
N ALA A 238 10.75 12.23 -13.29
CA ALA A 238 11.55 11.05 -13.02
C ALA A 238 13.00 11.41 -12.70
N SER A 239 13.58 10.82 -11.65
CA SER A 239 14.99 10.96 -11.31
C SER A 239 15.54 9.72 -10.61
N THR A 240 16.88 9.58 -10.61
CA THR A 240 17.58 8.52 -9.88
C THR A 240 18.62 9.17 -8.99
N VAL A 241 18.65 8.81 -7.70
CA VAL A 241 19.62 9.32 -6.72
C VAL A 241 20.23 8.19 -5.93
N ASN A 242 21.49 8.39 -5.50
CA ASN A 242 22.10 7.58 -4.47
C ASN A 242 21.92 8.26 -3.12
N PHE A 243 21.72 7.45 -2.09
CA PHE A 243 21.58 7.94 -0.73
C PHE A 243 22.38 7.08 0.25
N SER A 244 22.52 7.58 1.48
CA SER A 244 23.16 6.87 2.58
C SER A 244 22.49 7.29 3.88
N GLY A 245 22.93 6.78 5.02
CA GLY A 245 22.34 7.18 6.28
C GLY A 245 22.71 6.29 7.45
N SER A 246 21.85 6.32 8.45
CA SER A 246 21.97 5.49 9.65
C SER A 246 20.61 5.08 10.16
N TYR A 247 20.58 4.10 11.07
CA TYR A 247 19.39 3.79 11.83
C TYR A 247 19.70 3.47 13.29
N THR A 248 18.71 3.69 14.14
CA THR A 248 18.82 3.42 15.58
C THR A 248 18.60 1.94 15.90
N ALA A 249 19.12 1.48 17.05
CA ALA A 249 18.81 0.15 17.55
C ALA A 249 17.32 0.04 17.92
N LEU A 250 16.74 -1.15 17.69
CA LEU A 250 15.32 -1.38 17.96
C LEU A 250 14.99 -1.19 19.43
N THR A 251 13.97 -0.37 19.70
CA THR A 251 13.37 -0.18 21.03
C THR A 251 11.87 -0.36 20.89
N GLY A 252 11.27 -1.31 21.60
CA GLY A 252 9.84 -1.62 21.45
C GLY A 252 9.46 -2.09 20.04
N GLY A 253 10.43 -2.63 19.27
CA GLY A 253 10.25 -3.04 17.88
C GLY A 253 10.32 -1.90 16.85
N ARG A 254 10.59 -0.67 17.29
CA ARG A 254 10.75 0.53 16.47
C ARG A 254 12.22 0.89 16.30
N ALA A 255 12.61 1.30 15.10
CA ALA A 255 13.85 2.03 14.83
C ALA A 255 13.53 3.33 14.06
N GLU A 256 14.48 4.25 14.03
CA GLU A 256 14.43 5.45 13.19
C GLU A 256 15.53 5.35 12.14
N LEU A 257 15.17 5.53 10.88
CA LEU A 257 16.09 5.71 9.76
C LEU A 257 16.30 7.19 9.55
N THR A 258 17.54 7.59 9.38
CA THR A 258 17.92 8.95 8.96
C THR A 258 18.67 8.85 7.64
N LEU A 259 18.07 9.37 6.57
CA LEU A 259 18.56 9.24 5.20
C LEU A 259 19.09 10.58 4.69
N THR A 260 20.27 10.57 4.07
CA THR A 260 20.91 11.73 3.44
C THR A 260 21.02 11.50 1.95
N GLY A 261 20.57 12.47 1.15
CA GLY A 261 20.51 12.37 -0.31
C GLY A 261 19.27 11.63 -0.84
N PHE A 262 18.35 11.27 0.06
CA PHE A 262 17.06 10.68 -0.29
C PHE A 262 16.08 11.79 -0.71
N ILE A 263 15.22 11.50 -1.68
CA ILE A 263 14.14 12.40 -2.08
C ILE A 263 12.83 11.87 -1.50
N ASN A 264 12.11 12.72 -0.76
CA ASN A 264 10.79 12.45 -0.19
C ASN A 264 9.75 13.51 -0.59
N GLY A 265 10.03 14.31 -1.63
CA GLY A 265 9.10 15.32 -2.14
C GLY A 265 9.46 16.79 -1.90
N ASP A 266 10.59 17.12 -1.27
CA ASP A 266 10.98 18.53 -1.05
C ASP A 266 11.55 19.21 -2.32
N ASP A 267 10.73 19.43 -3.36
CA ASP A 267 11.09 20.08 -4.65
C ASP A 267 12.34 19.45 -5.34
N GLY A 268 12.57 18.15 -5.16
CA GLY A 268 13.77 17.46 -5.66
C GLY A 268 15.11 17.92 -5.04
N LEU A 269 15.07 18.73 -3.97
CA LEU A 269 16.27 19.19 -3.25
C LEU A 269 16.80 18.18 -2.23
N GLY A 270 16.03 17.13 -1.95
CA GLY A 270 16.34 16.13 -0.95
C GLY A 270 16.28 16.75 0.45
N CYS A 271 15.54 16.12 1.35
CA CYS A 271 15.70 16.36 2.76
C CYS A 271 17.20 16.30 3.13
N SER A 272 17.70 17.30 3.86
CA SER A 272 19.08 17.24 4.37
C SER A 272 19.30 16.03 5.31
N ALA A 273 18.21 15.57 5.95
CA ALA A 273 18.10 14.32 6.69
C ALA A 273 16.62 13.89 6.75
N CYS A 274 16.19 12.99 5.86
CA CYS A 274 14.84 12.42 5.92
C CYS A 274 14.74 11.47 7.11
N VAL A 275 13.64 11.50 7.84
CA VAL A 275 13.45 10.60 8.98
C VAL A 275 12.25 9.69 8.76
N PHE A 276 12.47 8.38 8.86
CA PHE A 276 11.42 7.37 8.82
C PHE A 276 11.38 6.58 10.14
N ALA A 277 10.19 6.39 10.70
CA ALA A 277 9.96 5.33 11.67
C ALA A 277 9.89 4.00 10.91
N VAL A 278 10.57 2.97 11.42
CA VAL A 278 10.51 1.63 10.85
C VAL A 278 10.25 0.55 11.88
N TYR A 279 9.49 -0.45 11.45
CA TYR A 279 9.12 -1.61 12.27
C TYR A 279 9.41 -2.90 11.49
N PRO A 280 10.48 -3.64 11.83
CA PRO A 280 10.83 -4.89 11.16
C PRO A 280 9.80 -5.99 11.39
N SER A 281 9.46 -6.71 10.33
CA SER A 281 8.46 -7.78 10.35
C SER A 281 8.79 -8.90 9.37
N SER A 282 8.04 -10.01 9.44
CA SER A 282 8.09 -11.08 8.45
C SER A 282 7.62 -10.64 7.07
N GLY A 283 6.83 -9.56 7.00
CA GLY A 283 6.45 -8.88 5.77
C GLY A 283 7.38 -7.71 5.45
N GLY A 284 8.66 -7.71 5.84
CA GLY A 284 9.57 -6.60 5.56
C GLY A 284 9.55 -5.47 6.61
N LEU A 285 10.26 -4.39 6.32
CA LEU A 285 10.34 -3.19 7.14
C LEU A 285 9.12 -2.32 6.85
N GLN A 286 8.22 -2.14 7.82
CA GLN A 286 7.11 -1.20 7.69
C GLN A 286 7.65 0.22 7.89
N MET A 287 7.43 1.15 6.94
CA MET A 287 8.06 2.47 6.94
C MET A 287 7.04 3.62 6.91
N LEU A 288 7.30 4.67 7.68
CA LEU A 288 6.54 5.93 7.67
C LEU A 288 7.47 7.11 7.87
N GLU A 289 7.31 8.14 7.05
CA GLU A 289 7.99 9.43 7.21
C GLU A 289 7.48 10.19 8.43
N ILE A 290 8.40 10.76 9.21
CA ILE A 290 8.14 11.39 10.53
C ILE A 290 8.93 12.68 10.77
N ASP A 291 9.30 13.40 9.70
CA ASP A 291 10.10 14.63 9.76
C ASP A 291 9.32 15.90 9.37
N ASP A 292 8.00 15.79 9.20
CA ASP A 292 7.08 16.87 8.77
C ASP A 292 7.36 17.42 7.36
N ALA A 293 8.18 16.74 6.54
CA ALA A 293 8.51 17.16 5.17
C ALA A 293 7.54 16.62 4.09
N GLY A 294 6.64 15.73 4.48
CA GLY A 294 5.70 15.07 3.59
C GLY A 294 4.84 14.06 4.33
N SER A 295 4.07 13.30 3.57
CA SER A 295 3.32 12.15 4.04
C SER A 295 3.60 10.97 3.13
N THR A 296 4.80 10.40 3.25
CA THR A 296 5.18 9.17 2.56
C THR A 296 5.20 7.97 3.51
N ASN A 297 4.73 6.84 3.00
CA ASN A 297 4.78 5.57 3.71
C ASN A 297 5.15 4.46 2.72
N GLY A 298 5.64 3.35 3.25
CA GLY A 298 6.11 2.28 2.39
C GLY A 298 6.62 1.08 3.14
N ILE A 299 7.40 0.29 2.42
CA ILE A 299 7.89 -0.99 2.88
C ILE A 299 9.21 -1.35 2.22
N ALA A 300 10.07 -2.08 2.93
CA ALA A 300 11.31 -2.62 2.37
C ALA A 300 11.47 -4.12 2.64
N TYR A 301 11.88 -4.87 1.62
CA TYR A 301 12.00 -6.33 1.67
C TYR A 301 13.42 -6.79 1.43
N PRO A 302 13.94 -7.78 2.18
CA PRO A 302 15.23 -8.39 1.86
C PRO A 302 15.27 -8.89 0.42
N GLN A 303 16.29 -8.45 -0.33
CA GLN A 303 16.51 -8.90 -1.69
C GLN A 303 17.12 -10.31 -1.67
N THR A 304 16.47 -11.26 -2.34
CA THR A 304 16.93 -12.65 -2.48
C THR A 304 17.09 -13.11 -3.93
N ALA A 305 16.69 -12.27 -4.90
CA ALA A 305 16.98 -12.44 -6.32
C ALA A 305 17.23 -11.09 -6.98
N THR A 306 17.81 -11.09 -8.18
CA THR A 306 18.30 -9.87 -8.85
C THR A 306 17.85 -9.73 -10.29
N THR A 307 17.04 -10.66 -10.81
CA THR A 307 16.57 -10.64 -12.20
C THR A 307 15.21 -11.30 -12.34
N LEU A 308 14.37 -10.78 -13.23
CA LEU A 308 13.14 -11.47 -13.66
C LEU A 308 13.49 -12.69 -14.52
N ALA A 309 12.86 -13.83 -14.23
CA ALA A 309 13.08 -15.06 -14.96
C ALA A 309 12.47 -14.99 -16.37
N SER A 310 13.22 -15.49 -17.36
CA SER A 310 12.76 -15.64 -18.74
C SER A 310 11.97 -16.93 -18.92
N GLY A 311 10.99 -16.92 -19.82
CA GLY A 311 10.07 -18.03 -20.12
C GLY A 311 8.91 -18.15 -19.13
N GLU A 312 8.71 -17.17 -18.26
CA GLU A 312 7.75 -17.23 -17.15
C GLU A 312 6.59 -16.25 -17.35
N GLY A 313 5.41 -16.63 -16.85
CA GLY A 313 4.22 -15.77 -16.78
C GLY A 313 4.24 -14.87 -15.54
N TYR A 314 3.70 -13.67 -15.67
CA TYR A 314 3.63 -12.65 -14.62
C TYR A 314 2.27 -11.96 -14.65
N GLY A 315 1.71 -11.73 -13.46
CA GLY A 315 0.68 -10.73 -13.23
C GLY A 315 1.32 -9.41 -12.82
N MET A 316 0.75 -8.30 -13.26
CA MET A 316 1.13 -6.95 -12.84
C MET A 316 -0.09 -6.22 -12.33
N SER A 317 0.08 -5.44 -11.26
CA SER A 317 -0.86 -4.40 -10.85
C SER A 317 -0.10 -3.10 -10.73
N LEU A 318 -0.65 -2.04 -11.29
CA LEU A 318 -0.18 -0.67 -11.17
C LEU A 318 -1.31 0.16 -10.57
N SER A 319 -0.96 1.02 -9.63
CA SER A 319 -1.89 2.01 -9.11
C SER A 319 -1.19 3.33 -8.91
N GLY A 320 -1.90 4.39 -9.20
CA GLY A 320 -1.35 5.71 -9.04
C GLY A 320 -2.36 6.80 -9.32
N LEU A 321 -1.82 7.98 -9.59
CA LEU A 321 -2.55 9.12 -10.09
C LEU A 321 -2.06 9.44 -11.49
N PHE A 322 -2.99 9.60 -12.41
CA PHE A 322 -2.74 10.31 -13.65
C PHE A 322 -2.85 11.80 -13.36
N VAL A 323 -1.77 12.55 -13.56
CA VAL A 323 -1.69 13.98 -13.28
C VAL A 323 -1.52 14.73 -14.59
N THR A 324 -2.40 15.69 -14.82
CA THR A 324 -2.30 16.68 -15.89
C THR A 324 -1.97 18.05 -15.29
N ALA A 325 -1.63 19.02 -16.12
CA ALA A 325 -1.45 20.42 -15.69
C ALA A 325 -2.66 21.05 -14.95
N SER A 326 -3.86 20.43 -14.99
CA SER A 326 -5.08 21.03 -14.42
C SER A 326 -5.95 20.09 -13.57
N SER A 327 -5.61 18.80 -13.49
CA SER A 327 -6.39 17.80 -12.75
C SER A 327 -5.57 16.55 -12.46
N SER A 328 -5.99 15.80 -11.44
CA SER A 328 -5.55 14.43 -11.21
C SER A 328 -6.74 13.46 -11.20
N SER A 329 -6.54 12.26 -11.74
CA SER A 329 -7.48 11.13 -11.67
C SER A 329 -6.77 9.89 -11.12
N SER A 330 -7.50 8.99 -10.47
CA SER A 330 -6.94 7.70 -10.07
C SER A 330 -6.90 6.78 -11.27
N GLU A 331 -5.80 6.06 -11.43
CA GLU A 331 -5.65 5.06 -12.48
C GLU A 331 -5.10 3.78 -11.86
N ASP A 332 -5.81 2.68 -12.11
CA ASP A 332 -5.48 1.36 -11.63
C ASP A 332 -5.54 0.37 -12.80
N ASP A 333 -4.41 -0.28 -13.06
CA ASP A 333 -4.27 -1.18 -14.18
C ASP A 333 -3.80 -2.54 -13.72
N ILE A 334 -4.24 -3.55 -14.46
CA ILE A 334 -3.84 -4.94 -14.22
C ILE A 334 -3.43 -5.57 -15.53
N ALA A 335 -2.33 -6.32 -15.53
CA ALA A 335 -1.83 -6.98 -16.71
C ALA A 335 -1.44 -8.42 -16.44
N GLU A 336 -1.50 -9.24 -17.48
CA GLU A 336 -0.98 -10.60 -17.51
C GLU A 336 -0.06 -10.73 -18.73
N PHE A 337 1.18 -11.15 -18.53
CA PHE A 337 2.14 -11.28 -19.64
C PHE A 337 3.19 -12.36 -19.40
N THR A 338 3.89 -12.74 -20.47
CA THR A 338 5.07 -13.60 -20.40
C THR A 338 6.33 -12.78 -20.63
N ASN A 339 7.37 -12.99 -19.82
CA ASN A 339 8.71 -12.48 -20.08
C ASN A 339 9.49 -13.47 -20.94
N ASN A 340 9.78 -13.13 -22.21
CA ASN A 340 10.61 -13.95 -23.08
C ASN A 340 11.90 -13.21 -23.46
N ASN A 341 12.96 -13.48 -22.70
CA ASN A 341 14.29 -12.85 -22.85
C ASN A 341 14.22 -11.32 -22.88
N GLY A 342 13.48 -10.74 -21.93
CA GLY A 342 13.28 -9.29 -21.85
C GLY A 342 12.21 -8.75 -22.80
N ASN A 343 11.41 -9.61 -23.44
CA ASN A 343 10.22 -9.17 -24.19
C ASN A 343 8.97 -9.53 -23.42
N PHE A 344 8.24 -8.54 -22.95
CA PHE A 344 6.96 -8.71 -22.28
C PHE A 344 5.86 -8.71 -23.33
N ASN A 345 5.03 -9.75 -23.35
CA ASN A 345 3.90 -9.86 -24.27
C ASN A 345 2.69 -10.45 -23.54
N GLY A 346 1.53 -9.82 -23.67
CA GLY A 346 0.34 -10.22 -22.93
C GLY A 346 -0.86 -9.33 -23.16
N ILE A 347 -1.65 -9.16 -22.11
CA ILE A 347 -2.81 -8.27 -22.06
C ILE A 347 -2.70 -7.30 -20.89
N ILE A 348 -3.33 -6.14 -21.02
CA ILE A 348 -3.51 -5.14 -19.96
C ILE A 348 -4.94 -4.61 -19.99
N ASP A 349 -5.47 -4.42 -18.79
CA ASP A 349 -6.80 -3.92 -18.50
C ASP A 349 -6.63 -2.61 -17.74
N PHE A 350 -7.30 -1.57 -18.24
CA PHE A 350 -7.17 -0.20 -17.71
C PHE A 350 -8.41 0.20 -16.94
N ASN A 351 -8.24 0.88 -15.81
CA ASN A 351 -9.30 1.62 -15.14
C ASN A 351 -8.84 3.03 -14.74
N ASP A 352 -9.09 4.00 -15.62
CA ASP A 352 -8.88 5.43 -15.39
C ASP A 352 -10.14 6.05 -14.77
N GLN A 353 -10.22 6.02 -13.44
CA GLN A 353 -11.30 6.60 -12.64
C GLN A 353 -12.72 6.18 -13.08
N GLY A 354 -12.87 4.92 -13.46
CA GLY A 354 -14.10 4.32 -13.94
C GLY A 354 -14.26 4.32 -15.47
N SER A 355 -13.31 4.85 -16.22
CA SER A 355 -13.19 4.61 -17.66
C SER A 355 -12.41 3.32 -17.88
N THR A 356 -13.13 2.23 -18.13
CA THR A 356 -12.54 0.89 -18.23
C THR A 356 -12.29 0.44 -19.67
N SER A 357 -11.16 -0.23 -19.91
CA SER A 357 -10.85 -0.89 -21.18
C SER A 357 -10.28 -2.28 -20.93
N PHE A 358 -10.86 -3.30 -21.57
CA PHE A 358 -10.59 -4.71 -21.29
C PHE A 358 -9.90 -5.43 -22.46
N LYS A 359 -8.94 -6.28 -22.13
CA LYS A 359 -8.11 -7.15 -22.97
C LYS A 359 -7.35 -6.40 -24.06
N ASN A 360 -6.75 -5.26 -23.71
CA ASN A 360 -5.86 -4.56 -24.61
C ASN A 360 -4.57 -5.36 -24.77
N THR A 361 -3.98 -5.36 -25.96
CA THR A 361 -2.68 -6.01 -26.18
C THR A 361 -1.61 -5.25 -25.41
N PHE A 362 -0.84 -5.95 -24.57
CA PHE A 362 0.30 -5.41 -23.84
C PHE A 362 1.60 -5.90 -24.47
N SER A 363 2.51 -4.98 -24.80
CA SER A 363 3.89 -5.35 -25.13
C SER A 363 4.89 -4.31 -24.67
N SER A 364 6.00 -4.78 -24.12
CA SER A 364 7.10 -3.95 -23.62
C SER A 364 8.43 -4.70 -23.75
N THR A 365 9.53 -3.98 -23.58
CA THR A 365 10.86 -4.58 -23.42
C THR A 365 11.36 -4.35 -21.99
N TYR A 366 12.13 -5.29 -21.45
CA TYR A 366 12.76 -5.26 -20.14
C TYR A 366 14.27 -5.42 -20.29
N ALA A 367 15.01 -4.51 -19.68
CA ALA A 367 16.46 -4.58 -19.58
C ALA A 367 16.87 -4.53 -18.10
N ALA A 368 17.52 -5.59 -17.63
CA ALA A 368 18.14 -5.60 -16.31
C ALA A 368 19.32 -4.61 -16.29
N ASP A 369 19.45 -3.87 -15.20
CA ASP A 369 20.58 -2.97 -14.96
C ASP A 369 21.81 -3.79 -14.57
N ALA A 370 22.94 -3.55 -15.23
CA ALA A 370 24.19 -4.26 -14.97
C ALA A 370 24.97 -3.67 -13.78
N THR A 371 24.61 -2.47 -13.31
CA THR A 371 25.34 -1.74 -12.27
C THR A 371 24.60 -1.70 -10.94
N VAL A 372 23.27 -1.84 -10.94
CA VAL A 372 22.43 -1.87 -9.74
C VAL A 372 21.72 -3.22 -9.62
N SER A 373 21.99 -3.93 -8.51
CA SER A 373 21.43 -5.27 -8.25
C SER A 373 19.90 -5.27 -8.21
N GLY A 374 19.25 -6.08 -9.05
CA GLY A 374 17.80 -6.21 -9.08
C GLY A 374 17.06 -5.12 -9.82
N ARG A 375 17.72 -4.01 -10.16
CA ARG A 375 17.11 -2.92 -10.92
C ARG A 375 16.95 -3.33 -12.38
N GLY A 376 15.89 -2.86 -13.03
CA GLY A 376 15.75 -2.97 -14.47
C GLY A 376 14.69 -2.02 -15.02
N THR A 377 14.77 -1.69 -16.30
CA THR A 377 13.88 -0.73 -16.96
C THR A 377 12.93 -1.45 -17.89
N VAL A 378 11.66 -1.06 -17.87
CA VAL A 378 10.62 -1.50 -18.80
C VAL A 378 10.28 -0.34 -19.73
N THR A 379 10.37 -0.58 -21.03
CA THR A 379 10.04 0.42 -22.06
C THR A 379 8.86 -0.09 -22.88
N PRO A 380 7.74 0.66 -22.95
CA PRO A 380 6.53 0.22 -23.61
C PRO A 380 6.70 0.19 -25.13
N SER A 381 6.14 -0.83 -25.76
CA SER A 381 6.05 -0.96 -27.22
C SER A 381 4.62 -0.82 -27.72
N GLN A 382 3.64 -1.31 -26.95
CA GLN A 382 2.22 -1.13 -27.19
C GLN A 382 1.47 -1.24 -25.88
N ASN A 383 0.65 -0.23 -25.56
CA ASN A 383 -0.15 -0.12 -24.33
C ASN A 383 0.66 -0.48 -23.07
N GLY A 384 1.24 0.51 -22.41
CA GLY A 384 2.04 0.31 -21.21
C GLY A 384 2.75 1.60 -20.82
N TYR A 385 3.58 1.51 -19.78
CA TYR A 385 4.23 2.66 -19.18
C TYR A 385 5.74 2.46 -19.19
N ASP A 386 6.50 3.56 -19.19
CA ASP A 386 7.90 3.52 -18.80
C ASP A 386 7.97 3.23 -17.30
N LEU A 387 8.60 2.12 -16.93
CA LEU A 387 8.71 1.68 -15.53
C LEU A 387 10.16 1.39 -15.17
N THR A 388 10.49 1.61 -13.91
CA THR A 388 11.67 1.01 -13.28
C THR A 388 11.23 -0.06 -12.31
N THR A 389 11.93 -1.19 -12.32
CA THR A 389 11.63 -2.40 -11.56
C THR A 389 12.76 -2.70 -10.58
N TYR A 390 12.42 -3.26 -9.43
CA TYR A 390 13.37 -3.78 -8.45
C TYR A 390 12.96 -5.19 -8.02
N VAL A 391 13.76 -6.18 -8.36
CA VAL A 391 13.51 -7.59 -8.03
C VAL A 391 13.75 -7.81 -6.54
N VAL A 392 12.71 -8.27 -5.84
CA VAL A 392 12.75 -8.65 -4.42
C VAL A 392 13.21 -10.09 -4.30
N ASP A 393 12.56 -11.01 -5.01
CA ASP A 393 12.83 -12.45 -4.95
C ASP A 393 12.56 -13.13 -6.29
N SER A 394 12.68 -14.46 -6.35
CA SER A 394 12.51 -15.23 -7.59
C SER A 394 11.10 -15.17 -8.22
N SER A 395 10.14 -14.64 -7.48
CA SER A 395 8.73 -14.53 -7.85
C SER A 395 8.23 -13.09 -7.91
N THR A 396 8.90 -12.12 -7.26
CA THR A 396 8.36 -10.77 -7.18
C THR A 396 9.37 -9.67 -7.49
N ALA A 397 8.90 -8.66 -8.20
CA ALA A 397 9.53 -7.35 -8.29
C ALA A 397 8.52 -6.25 -7.96
N VAL A 398 9.00 -5.16 -7.38
CA VAL A 398 8.23 -3.92 -7.26
C VAL A 398 8.52 -3.01 -8.45
N VAL A 399 7.59 -2.13 -8.80
CA VAL A 399 7.74 -1.20 -9.92
C VAL A 399 7.34 0.21 -9.52
N VAL A 400 8.01 1.18 -10.11
CA VAL A 400 7.67 2.61 -10.08
C VAL A 400 7.54 3.11 -11.50
N SER A 401 6.51 3.91 -11.80
CA SER A 401 6.41 4.57 -13.09
C SER A 401 7.50 5.64 -13.19
N THR A 402 8.17 5.71 -14.33
CA THR A 402 9.21 6.71 -14.60
C THR A 402 8.93 7.45 -15.91
N GLU A 403 7.68 7.42 -16.36
CA GLU A 403 7.21 8.20 -17.49
C GLU A 403 7.39 9.69 -17.15
N ALA A 404 8.15 10.39 -18.00
CA ALA A 404 8.42 11.81 -17.85
C ALA A 404 7.77 12.56 -19.02
N ASN A 405 6.62 13.17 -18.78
CA ASN A 405 6.03 14.14 -19.71
C ASN A 405 5.52 15.36 -18.94
N ALA A 406 5.97 16.53 -19.36
CA ALA A 406 5.70 17.81 -18.70
C ALA A 406 4.21 18.21 -18.63
N ASN A 407 3.32 17.55 -19.39
CA ASN A 407 1.91 17.92 -19.43
C ASN A 407 0.96 16.87 -18.83
N ASP A 408 1.32 15.59 -18.94
CA ASP A 408 0.54 14.44 -18.49
C ASP A 408 1.52 13.38 -17.97
N SER A 409 1.37 12.93 -16.73
CA SER A 409 2.27 11.94 -16.12
C SER A 409 1.49 10.96 -15.26
N TYR A 410 1.83 9.68 -15.37
CA TYR A 410 1.34 8.66 -14.44
C TYR A 410 2.34 8.51 -13.28
N ILE A 411 1.90 8.83 -12.06
CA ILE A 411 2.69 8.70 -10.83
C ILE A 411 2.17 7.47 -10.08
N ALA A 412 2.88 6.35 -10.18
CA ALA A 412 2.37 5.04 -9.81
C ALA A 412 3.43 4.11 -9.24
N LEU A 413 2.96 3.19 -8.40
CA LEU A 413 3.71 2.01 -7.98
C LEU A 413 2.93 0.74 -8.31
N GLY A 414 3.63 -0.38 -8.30
CA GLY A 414 3.02 -1.66 -8.55
C GLY A 414 3.93 -2.83 -8.24
N ALA A 415 3.48 -4.02 -8.61
CA ALA A 415 4.26 -5.24 -8.51
C ALA A 415 4.19 -6.05 -9.81
N LEU A 416 5.26 -6.78 -10.10
CA LEU A 416 5.29 -7.92 -11.01
C LEU A 416 5.38 -9.19 -10.17
N VAL A 417 4.40 -10.08 -10.30
CA VAL A 417 4.33 -11.32 -9.53
C VAL A 417 4.26 -12.50 -10.49
N LYS A 418 5.23 -13.40 -10.40
CA LYS A 418 5.33 -14.61 -11.21
C LYS A 418 4.09 -15.49 -10.98
N GLN A 419 3.54 -16.04 -12.05
CA GLN A 419 2.39 -16.94 -11.98
C GLN A 419 2.87 -18.38 -11.74
N ASN A 420 3.00 -18.77 -10.47
CA ASN A 420 3.40 -20.12 -10.10
C ASN A 420 2.82 -20.55 -8.73
N ALA A 421 2.88 -21.84 -8.41
CA ALA A 421 2.30 -22.39 -7.18
C ALA A 421 2.95 -21.90 -5.86
N SER A 422 4.14 -21.30 -5.93
CA SER A 422 4.90 -20.76 -4.79
C SER A 422 4.87 -19.24 -4.70
N ALA A 423 4.18 -18.56 -5.63
CA ALA A 423 4.17 -17.11 -5.69
C ALA A 423 3.23 -16.58 -4.60
N HIS A 424 3.81 -15.85 -3.65
CA HIS A 424 3.09 -15.11 -2.64
C HIS A 424 3.67 -13.71 -2.64
N SER A 425 2.88 -12.70 -2.97
CA SER A 425 3.32 -11.32 -2.88
C SER A 425 2.38 -10.55 -1.99
N ASN A 426 2.81 -10.31 -0.76
CA ASN A 426 2.20 -9.26 0.05
C ASN A 426 2.71 -7.87 -0.34
N LEU A 427 3.42 -7.74 -1.48
CA LEU A 427 4.53 -6.79 -1.56
C LEU A 427 4.14 -5.33 -1.83
N VAL A 428 2.96 -5.03 -2.38
CA VAL A 428 2.66 -3.65 -2.85
C VAL A 428 1.23 -3.15 -2.62
N ALA A 429 0.27 -4.03 -2.31
CA ALA A 429 -1.15 -3.64 -2.34
C ALA A 429 -1.61 -2.65 -1.24
N SER A 430 -0.93 -2.57 -0.09
CA SER A 430 -1.41 -1.81 1.08
C SER A 430 -0.84 -0.40 1.26
N HIS A 431 0.24 -0.03 0.56
CA HIS A 431 0.83 1.32 0.67
C HIS A 431 0.37 2.27 -0.44
N LEU A 432 -0.18 1.71 -1.53
CA LEU A 432 -0.77 2.46 -2.65
C LEU A 432 -2.03 3.26 -2.26
N THR A 433 -2.67 2.91 -1.15
CA THR A 433 -3.87 3.60 -0.65
C THR A 433 -3.61 5.03 -0.18
N THR A 434 -2.37 5.40 0.17
CA THR A 434 -2.01 6.80 0.51
C THR A 434 -2.16 7.74 -0.69
N LEU A 435 -1.77 7.32 -1.90
CA LEU A 435 -1.91 8.13 -3.13
C LEU A 435 -3.39 8.34 -3.52
N ARG A 436 -4.24 7.36 -3.23
CA ARG A 436 -5.63 7.31 -3.70
C ARG A 436 -6.59 8.25 -2.96
N VAL A 437 -6.12 8.87 -1.88
CA VAL A 437 -6.94 9.74 -1.05
C VAL A 437 -7.42 10.97 -1.84
N ASN A 438 -6.68 11.45 -2.85
CA ASN A 438 -6.98 12.73 -3.53
C ASN A 438 -7.65 12.61 -4.92
N ALA A 439 -7.79 11.42 -5.50
CA ALA A 439 -8.57 11.28 -6.73
C ALA A 439 -10.06 11.42 -6.40
N SER A 440 -10.70 12.47 -6.92
CA SER A 440 -12.10 12.82 -6.63
C SER A 440 -12.99 11.57 -6.56
N PRO A 441 -13.52 11.20 -5.38
CA PRO A 441 -14.30 10.00 -5.28
C PRO A 441 -15.64 10.22 -6.00
N ARG A 442 -15.87 9.51 -7.09
CA ARG A 442 -17.24 9.13 -7.48
C ARG A 442 -17.76 8.04 -6.53
N ALA A 443 -17.56 8.22 -5.22
CA ALA A 443 -18.07 7.30 -4.23
C ALA A 443 -19.61 7.32 -4.31
N LYS A 444 -20.20 6.14 -4.49
CA LYS A 444 -21.63 5.97 -4.21
C LYS A 444 -21.84 6.40 -2.76
N SER A 445 -22.66 7.44 -2.58
CA SER A 445 -23.32 7.65 -1.31
C SER A 445 -24.17 6.40 -1.06
N ALA A 446 -23.64 5.46 -0.26
CA ALA A 446 -24.41 4.34 0.21
C ALA A 446 -25.58 4.93 0.99
N ARG A 447 -26.75 4.98 0.34
CA ARG A 447 -27.99 5.43 0.94
C ARG A 447 -28.28 4.42 2.04
N LYS A 448 -27.87 4.75 3.27
CA LYS A 448 -28.11 3.96 4.47
C LYS A 448 -29.59 3.60 4.46
N GLY A 449 -29.90 2.32 4.24
CA GLY A 449 -31.27 1.84 4.19
C GLY A 449 -32.00 2.38 5.40
N THR A 450 -33.03 3.21 5.17
CA THR A 450 -33.87 3.72 6.24
C THR A 450 -34.39 2.52 7.01
N ALA A 451 -34.06 2.48 8.30
CA ALA A 451 -34.55 1.48 9.22
C ALA A 451 -36.04 1.26 8.97
N HIS A 452 -36.42 0.01 8.72
CA HIS A 452 -37.78 -0.41 8.51
C HIS A 452 -38.56 -0.13 9.80
N THR A 453 -39.15 1.06 9.93
CA THR A 453 -40.07 1.39 11.01
C THR A 453 -41.35 0.61 10.75
N ARG A 454 -41.44 -0.54 11.41
CA ARG A 454 -42.65 -1.34 11.56
C ARG A 454 -43.84 -0.41 11.87
N PRO A 455 -44.96 -0.47 11.11
CA PRO A 455 -46.10 0.39 11.39
C PRO A 455 -46.68 0.02 12.76
N THR A 456 -46.67 0.99 13.67
CA THR A 456 -47.43 0.92 14.91
C THR A 456 -48.93 1.03 14.58
N ASN A 457 -49.70 0.02 14.97
CA ASN A 457 -51.15 -0.02 14.86
C ASN A 457 -51.78 1.27 15.43
N ALA A 458 -52.45 2.04 14.58
CA ALA A 458 -53.32 3.13 15.01
C ALA A 458 -54.69 2.56 15.46
N PRO A 459 -55.24 3.01 16.61
CA PRO A 459 -56.56 2.56 17.06
C PRO A 459 -57.68 3.21 16.24
N ARG A 460 -58.59 2.38 15.75
CA ARG A 460 -59.86 2.78 15.10
C ARG A 460 -60.74 3.52 16.12
N THR A 461 -60.97 4.82 15.92
CA THR A 461 -62.11 5.53 16.49
C THR A 461 -63.31 5.40 15.55
N ARG A 462 -64.42 4.87 16.08
CA ARG A 462 -65.75 4.94 15.46
C ARG A 462 -66.42 6.23 15.91
N SER A 463 -66.93 7.02 14.97
CA SER A 463 -68.06 7.92 15.21
C SER A 463 -69.19 7.56 14.25
N LYS A 464 -70.42 7.75 14.76
CA LYS A 464 -71.71 7.40 14.15
C LYS A 464 -71.93 8.02 12.79
#